data_AF-A0A8S0Q593-F1
#
_entry.id   AF-A0A8S0Q593-F1
#
_cell.length_a   1.000
_cell.length_b   1.000
_cell.length_c   1.000
_cell.angle_alpha   90.00
_cell.angle_beta   90.00
_cell.angle_gamma   90.00
#
_symmetry.space_group_name_H-M   'P 1'
#
loop_
_entity.id
_entity.type
_entity.pdbx_description
1 polymer ?
#
loop_
_entity_poly.entity_id
_entity_poly.type
_entity_poly.pdbx_seq_one_letter_code
_entity_poly.pdbx_strand_id
1 'polypeptide(L)'
;MAYHGILSNLIIYLTKKMHQGTVKSANIVTNWAATVWMNPILGAYVADALLSRCWIFLVASAIYLLGMSLLTLAVSVQGLKPSSCVDPNPANCHRSKALRLVVFFGAIYTIAVGTGGIKPSISTIEVDQFGEFDPKEKA
;
A
#
# COMPACT_ATOMS: atom_id res chain seq x y z
N MET A 1 5.04 -10.27 -0.25
CA MET A 1 4.10 -11.20 0.40
C MET A 1 2.83 -10.52 0.94
N ALA A 2 2.88 -9.43 1.72
CA ALA A 2 1.66 -8.79 2.23
C ALA A 2 0.77 -8.10 1.17
N TYR A 3 1.34 -7.61 0.06
CA TYR A 3 0.59 -7.01 -1.06
C TYR A 3 -0.52 -7.94 -1.59
N HIS A 4 -0.22 -9.21 -1.85
CA HIS A 4 -1.19 -10.17 -2.38
C HIS A 4 -2.31 -10.46 -1.37
N GLY A 5 -1.97 -10.56 -0.08
CA GLY A 5 -2.96 -10.73 0.99
C GLY A 5 -3.92 -9.53 1.10
N ILE A 6 -3.40 -8.31 0.96
CA ILE A 6 -4.21 -7.09 0.95
C ILE A 6 -5.10 -7.08 -0.31
N LEU A 7 -4.52 -7.31 -1.49
CA LEU A 7 -5.24 -7.25 -2.77
C LEU A 7 -6.45 -8.20 -2.80
N SER A 8 -6.27 -9.45 -2.39
CA SER A 8 -7.34 -10.46 -2.39
C SER A 8 -8.46 -10.13 -1.40
N ASN A 9 -8.12 -9.56 -0.24
CA ASN A 9 -9.10 -9.24 0.81
C ASN A 9 -9.75 -7.85 0.64
N LEU A 10 -9.10 -6.92 -0.08
CA LEU A 10 -9.53 -5.53 -0.21
C LEU A 10 -10.89 -5.41 -0.89
N ILE A 11 -11.13 -6.16 -1.96
CA ILE A 11 -12.41 -6.12 -2.69
C ILE A 11 -13.58 -6.62 -1.84
N ILE A 12 -13.35 -7.68 -1.06
CA ILE A 12 -14.33 -8.26 -0.15
C ILE A 12 -14.62 -7.27 0.98
N TYR A 13 -13.57 -6.63 1.54
CA TYR A 13 -13.72 -5.64 2.60
C TYR A 13 -14.51 -4.42 2.13
N LEU A 14 -14.19 -3.87 0.95
CA LEU A 14 -14.91 -2.73 0.38
C LEU A 14 -16.39 -3.05 0.13
N THR A 15 -16.67 -4.24 -0.39
CA THR A 15 -18.04 -4.65 -0.74
C THR A 15 -18.87 -5.05 0.48
N LYS A 16 -18.32 -5.86 1.39
CA LYS A 16 -19.05 -6.44 2.54
C LYS A 16 -19.02 -5.59 3.81
N LYS A 17 -17.98 -4.79 4.03
CA LYS A 17 -17.83 -3.99 5.27
C LYS A 17 -18.07 -2.51 5.02
N MET A 18 -17.53 -1.96 3.93
CA MET A 18 -17.75 -0.55 3.58
C MET A 18 -18.97 -0.30 2.71
N HIS A 19 -19.69 -1.36 2.30
CA HIS A 19 -20.89 -1.30 1.46
C HIS A 19 -20.68 -0.43 0.21
N GLN A 20 -19.46 -0.46 -0.34
CA GLN A 20 -19.17 0.12 -1.64
C GLN A 20 -19.70 -0.86 -2.69
N GLY A 21 -20.49 -0.36 -3.64
CA GLY A 21 -21.01 -1.19 -4.73
C GLY A 21 -19.87 -1.90 -5.47
N THR A 22 -20.11 -3.13 -5.95
CA THR A 22 -19.09 -4.02 -6.53
C THR A 22 -18.24 -3.33 -7.61
N VAL A 23 -18.88 -2.54 -8.49
CA VAL A 23 -18.21 -1.79 -9.56
C VAL A 23 -17.24 -0.75 -8.98
N LYS A 24 -17.67 0.01 -7.96
CA LYS A 24 -16.82 1.02 -7.31
C LYS A 24 -15.65 0.35 -6.57
N SER A 25 -15.91 -0.75 -5.87
CA SER A 25 -14.89 -1.52 -5.16
C SER A 25 -13.82 -2.06 -6.11
N ALA A 26 -14.21 -2.63 -7.24
CA ALA A 26 -13.27 -3.10 -8.26
C ALA A 26 -12.41 -1.96 -8.80
N ASN A 27 -13.01 -0.81 -9.11
CA ASN A 27 -12.27 0.34 -9.64
C ASN A 27 -11.25 0.89 -8.63
N ILE A 28 -11.62 0.94 -7.35
CA ILE A 28 -10.71 1.34 -6.26
C ILE A 28 -9.52 0.38 -6.15
N VAL A 29 -9.76 -0.93 -6.18
CA VAL A 29 -8.70 -1.95 -6.09
C VAL A 29 -7.74 -1.85 -7.27
N THR A 30 -8.27 -1.71 -8.49
CA THR A 30 -7.45 -1.55 -9.70
C THR A 30 -6.64 -0.27 -9.66
N ASN A 31 -7.22 0.86 -9.24
CA ASN A 31 -6.50 2.13 -9.13
C ASN A 31 -5.38 2.07 -8.08
N TRP A 32 -5.65 1.44 -6.94
CA TRP A 32 -4.64 1.21 -5.91
C TRP A 32 -3.51 0.33 -6.42
N ALA A 33 -3.83 -0.79 -7.09
CA ALA A 33 -2.84 -1.66 -7.71
C ALA A 33 -1.98 -0.88 -8.72
N ALA A 34 -2.62 -0.14 -9.65
CA ALA A 34 -1.90 0.69 -10.63
C ALA A 34 -0.93 1.67 -9.96
N THR A 35 -1.35 2.31 -8.85
CA THR A 35 -0.49 3.21 -8.08
C THR A 35 0.73 2.48 -7.51
N VAL A 36 0.55 1.27 -6.96
CA VAL A 36 1.65 0.42 -6.44
C VAL A 36 2.66 0.07 -7.55
N TRP A 37 2.20 -0.15 -8.78
CA TRP A 37 3.07 -0.48 -9.92
C TRP A 37 3.78 0.74 -10.52
N MET A 38 3.18 1.93 -10.46
CA MET A 38 3.79 3.17 -10.97
C MET A 38 4.77 3.80 -9.98
N ASN A 39 4.50 3.68 -8.68
CA ASN A 39 5.29 4.33 -7.64
C ASN A 39 6.80 3.94 -7.58
N PRO A 40 7.23 2.72 -7.99
CA PRO A 40 8.65 2.40 -8.15
C PRO A 40 9.41 3.29 -9.11
N ILE A 41 8.77 3.78 -10.18
CA ILE A 41 9.41 4.67 -11.15
C ILE A 41 9.76 6.00 -10.48
N LEU A 42 8.82 6.55 -9.69
CA LEU A 42 9.03 7.75 -8.89
C LEU A 42 10.09 7.50 -7.79
N GLY A 43 10.02 6.35 -7.12
CA GLY A 43 10.98 5.97 -6.09
C GLY A 43 12.41 5.85 -6.62
N ALA A 44 12.59 5.28 -7.81
CA ALA A 44 13.88 5.18 -8.49
C ALA A 44 14.44 6.56 -8.84
N TYR A 45 13.62 7.42 -9.46
CA TYR A 45 14.03 8.79 -9.79
C TYR A 45 14.50 9.57 -8.55
N VAL A 46 13.77 9.46 -7.43
CA VAL A 46 14.14 10.13 -6.18
C VAL A 46 15.42 9.54 -5.57
N ALA A 47 15.62 8.22 -5.69
CA ALA A 47 16.83 7.55 -5.24
C ALA A 47 18.06 7.96 -6.04
N ASP A 48 17.92 8.15 -7.35
CA ASP A 48 19.01 8.58 -8.22
C ASP A 48 19.33 10.08 -8.08
N ALA A 49 18.34 10.91 -7.74
CA ALA A 49 18.49 12.36 -7.74
C ALA A 49 19.06 12.96 -6.43
N LEU A 50 18.75 12.41 -5.24
CA LEU A 50 18.86 13.21 -4.01
C LEU A 50 19.35 12.50 -2.73
N LEU A 51 19.38 11.17 -2.62
CA LEU A 51 19.72 10.49 -1.35
C LEU A 51 20.66 9.29 -1.53
N SER A 52 21.56 9.09 -0.56
CA SER A 52 22.34 7.86 -0.46
C SER A 52 21.40 6.65 -0.41
N ARG A 53 21.62 5.68 -1.28
CA ARG A 53 20.71 4.54 -1.58
C ARG A 53 20.20 3.78 -0.33
N CYS A 54 21.02 3.60 0.70
CA CYS A 54 20.63 2.97 1.97
C CYS A 54 19.59 3.78 2.77
N TRP A 55 19.63 5.11 2.70
CA TRP A 55 18.68 5.97 3.42
C TRP A 55 17.29 5.93 2.79
N ILE A 56 17.19 5.88 1.46
CA ILE A 56 15.91 5.67 0.75
C ILE A 56 15.27 4.36 1.21
N PHE A 57 16.05 3.28 1.29
CA PHE A 57 15.56 1.99 1.75
C PHE A 57 15.01 2.05 3.18
N LEU A 58 15.74 2.68 4.11
CA LEU A 58 15.30 2.83 5.50
C LEU A 58 14.02 3.67 5.62
N VAL A 59 13.96 4.80 4.91
CA VAL A 59 12.78 5.68 4.90
C VAL A 59 11.58 4.97 4.27
N ALA A 60 11.77 4.29 3.13
CA ALA A 60 10.70 3.55 2.46
C ALA A 60 10.17 2.39 3.32
N SER A 61 11.06 1.68 4.02
CA SER A 61 10.71 0.63 4.99
C SER A 61 9.92 1.19 6.17
N ALA A 62 10.34 2.33 6.73
CA ALA A 62 9.62 3.01 7.81
C ALA A 62 8.21 3.45 7.37
N ILE A 63 8.08 4.05 6.18
CA ILE A 63 6.78 4.43 5.60
C ILE A 63 5.89 3.20 5.40
N TYR A 64 6.45 2.09 4.93
CA TYR A 64 5.72 0.84 4.75
C TYR A 64 5.20 0.28 6.08
N LEU A 65 6.02 0.27 7.14
CA LEU A 65 5.62 -0.15 8.48
C LEU A 65 4.52 0.75 9.06
N LEU A 66 4.63 2.07 8.87
CA LEU A 66 3.60 3.03 9.25
C LEU A 66 2.28 2.75 8.54
N GLY A 67 2.30 2.53 7.21
CA GLY A 67 1.10 2.18 6.45
C GLY A 67 0.44 0.88 6.93
N MET A 68 1.23 -0.15 7.21
CA MET A 68 0.74 -1.43 7.74
C MET A 68 0.14 -1.29 9.14
N SER A 69 0.79 -0.54 10.04
CA SER A 69 0.27 -0.30 11.38
C SER A 69 -1.05 0.48 11.35
N LEU A 70 -1.14 1.53 10.52
CA LEU A 70 -2.37 2.30 10.30
C LEU A 70 -3.50 1.42 9.76
N LEU A 71 -3.21 0.53 8.81
CA LEU A 71 -4.21 -0.38 8.27
C LEU A 71 -4.72 -1.35 9.35
N THR A 72 -3.82 -1.92 10.16
CA THR A 72 -4.19 -2.79 11.28
C THR A 72 -5.05 -2.05 12.31
N LEU A 73 -4.68 -0.82 12.66
CA LEU A 73 -5.45 0.05 13.55
C LEU A 73 -6.85 0.34 12.99
N ALA A 74 -6.95 0.66 11.70
CA ALA A 74 -8.22 0.96 11.04
C ALA A 74 -9.19 -0.23 11.05
N VAL A 75 -8.67 -1.47 10.99
CA VAL A 75 -9.48 -2.70 10.98
C VAL A 75 -9.76 -3.23 12.40
N SER A 76 -8.84 -3.01 13.35
CA SER A 76 -8.93 -3.55 14.72
C SER A 76 -9.74 -2.64 15.67
N VAL A 77 -9.59 -1.32 15.55
CA VAL A 77 -10.23 -0.37 16.48
C VAL A 77 -11.74 -0.26 16.18
N GLN A 78 -12.57 -0.58 17.16
CA GLN A 78 -14.04 -0.55 17.04
C GLN A 78 -14.58 0.84 16.62
N GLY A 79 -13.89 1.92 16.98
CA GLY A 79 -14.22 3.29 16.55
C GLY A 79 -13.94 3.59 15.07
N LEU A 80 -12.97 2.90 14.45
CA LEU A 80 -12.58 3.07 13.04
C LEU A 80 -13.14 1.98 12.11
N LYS A 81 -13.53 0.84 12.68
CA LYS A 81 -14.14 -0.28 11.96
C LYS A 81 -15.51 0.13 11.39
N PRO A 82 -15.80 -0.14 10.10
CA PRO A 82 -17.15 -0.02 9.56
C PRO A 82 -18.09 -0.96 10.34
N SER A 83 -19.20 -0.43 10.83
CA SER A 83 -20.26 -1.26 11.40
C SER A 83 -20.79 -2.18 10.30
N SER A 84 -20.78 -3.49 10.53
CA SER A 84 -21.47 -4.41 9.64
C SER A 84 -22.96 -4.12 9.73
N CYS A 85 -23.53 -3.60 8.65
CA CYS A 85 -24.98 -3.50 8.52
C CYS A 85 -25.51 -4.92 8.36
N VAL A 86 -26.14 -5.43 9.41
CA VAL A 86 -26.86 -6.71 9.42
C VAL A 86 -28.35 -6.39 9.42
N ASP A 87 -28.76 -5.44 8.58
CA ASP A 87 -30.16 -5.08 8.42
C ASP A 87 -30.64 -5.53 7.04
N PRO A 88 -31.80 -6.21 6.95
CA PRO A 88 -32.35 -6.67 5.67
C PRO A 88 -32.82 -5.53 4.75
N ASN A 89 -32.84 -4.27 5.24
CA ASN A 89 -33.22 -3.10 4.44
C ASN A 89 -31.98 -2.28 4.02
N PRO A 90 -31.59 -2.24 2.73
CA PRO A 90 -30.41 -1.52 2.26
C PRO A 90 -30.49 0.01 2.43
N ALA A 91 -31.68 0.56 2.73
CA ALA A 91 -31.89 1.99 2.93
C ALA A 91 -31.38 2.51 4.29
N ASN A 92 -31.25 1.66 5.32
CA ASN A 92 -30.85 2.07 6.68
C ASN A 92 -29.36 1.84 6.99
N CYS A 93 -28.60 1.30 6.03
CA CYS A 93 -27.16 1.13 6.19
C CYS A 93 -26.45 2.47 5.98
N HIS A 94 -26.15 3.17 7.08
CA HIS A 94 -25.50 4.46 7.01
C HIS A 94 -24.09 4.31 6.41
N ARG A 95 -23.84 5.06 5.32
CA ARG A 95 -22.53 5.13 4.67
C ARG A 95 -21.45 5.45 5.72
N SER A 96 -20.31 4.74 5.62
CA SER A 96 -19.19 4.88 6.56
C SER A 96 -18.80 6.35 6.73
N LYS A 97 -18.54 6.79 7.98
CA LYS A 97 -18.14 8.17 8.27
C LYS A 97 -16.90 8.54 7.45
N ALA A 98 -16.85 9.78 6.95
CA ALA A 98 -15.77 10.29 6.11
C ALA A 98 -14.38 10.05 6.73
N LEU A 99 -14.25 10.21 8.06
CA LEU A 99 -13.00 9.96 8.80
C LEU A 99 -12.47 8.51 8.61
N ARG A 100 -13.34 7.49 8.67
CA ARG A 100 -12.95 6.08 8.53
C ARG A 100 -12.45 5.78 7.12
N LEU A 101 -13.11 6.35 6.12
CA LEU A 101 -12.71 6.26 4.72
C LEU A 101 -11.35 6.91 4.50
N VAL A 102 -11.13 8.13 5.02
CA VAL A 102 -9.86 8.84 4.88
C VAL A 102 -8.72 8.07 5.55
N VAL A 103 -8.90 7.55 6.76
CA VAL A 103 -7.87 6.77 7.45
C VAL A 103 -7.55 5.47 6.69
N PHE A 104 -8.58 4.75 6.22
CA PHE A 104 -8.39 3.51 5.48
C PHE A 104 -7.69 3.75 4.13
N PHE A 105 -8.14 4.75 3.37
CA PHE A 105 -7.51 5.11 2.10
C PHE A 105 -6.10 5.64 2.31
N GLY A 106 -5.90 6.50 3.30
CA GLY A 106 -4.58 6.97 3.70
C GLY A 106 -3.64 5.79 3.97
N ALA A 107 -4.05 4.81 4.78
CA ALA A 107 -3.25 3.64 5.09
C ALA A 107 -2.83 2.85 3.84
N ILE A 108 -3.79 2.50 2.96
CA ILE A 108 -3.45 1.72 1.75
C ILE A 108 -2.58 2.50 0.77
N TYR A 109 -2.76 3.82 0.63
CA TYR A 109 -1.90 4.64 -0.23
C TYR A 109 -0.51 4.87 0.40
N THR A 110 -0.39 5.01 1.71
CA THR A 110 0.90 5.04 2.40
C THR A 110 1.67 3.73 2.19
N ILE A 111 0.98 2.58 2.23
CA ILE A 111 1.58 1.27 1.89
C ILE A 111 2.08 1.29 0.44
N ALA A 112 1.29 1.80 -0.51
CA ALA A 112 1.70 1.91 -1.91
C ALA A 112 2.96 2.77 -2.08
N VAL A 113 3.03 3.90 -1.37
CA VAL A 113 4.21 4.77 -1.33
C VAL A 113 5.44 4.03 -0.81
N GLY A 114 5.33 3.35 0.34
CA GLY A 114 6.42 2.58 0.93
C GLY A 114 6.91 1.44 0.01
N THR A 115 6.00 0.74 -0.66
CA THR A 115 6.38 -0.36 -1.58
C THR A 115 7.17 0.10 -2.80
N GLY A 116 6.96 1.34 -3.26
CA GLY A 116 7.65 1.86 -4.44
C GLY A 116 9.12 2.17 -4.19
N GLY A 117 9.49 2.61 -2.99
CA GLY A 117 10.91 2.90 -2.66
C GLY A 117 11.74 1.65 -2.39
N ILE A 118 11.12 0.57 -1.89
CA ILE A 118 11.83 -0.66 -1.49
C ILE A 118 12.31 -1.47 -2.70
N LYS A 119 11.43 -1.66 -3.70
CA LYS A 119 11.70 -2.50 -4.88
C LYS A 119 12.96 -2.11 -5.68
N PRO A 120 13.11 -0.86 -6.15
CA PRO A 120 14.30 -0.48 -6.92
C PRO A 120 15.56 -0.48 -6.05
N SER A 121 15.46 -0.06 -4.78
CA SER A 121 16.61 0.05 -3.88
C SER A 121 17.25 -1.30 -3.56
N ILE A 122 16.46 -2.37 -3.36
CA ILE A 122 17.00 -3.71 -3.10
C ILE A 122 17.80 -4.21 -4.29
N SER A 123 17.24 -4.13 -5.50
CA SER A 123 17.92 -4.62 -6.70
C SER A 123 19.24 -3.92 -6.94
N THR A 124 19.36 -2.62 -6.66
CA THR A 124 20.64 -1.93 -6.84
C THR A 124 21.62 -2.14 -5.68
N ILE A 125 21.16 -2.41 -4.46
CA ILE A 125 22.03 -2.83 -3.35
C ILE A 125 22.60 -4.23 -3.64
N GLU A 126 21.79 -5.12 -4.19
CA GLU A 126 22.21 -6.46 -4.60
C GLU A 126 23.31 -6.37 -5.66
N VAL A 127 23.12 -5.54 -6.69
CA VAL A 127 24.16 -5.28 -7.70
C VAL A 127 25.44 -4.72 -7.07
N ASP A 128 25.34 -3.80 -6.10
CA ASP A 128 26.49 -3.22 -5.41
C ASP A 128 27.27 -4.29 -4.60
N GLN A 129 26.56 -5.23 -3.97
CA GLN A 129 27.18 -6.32 -3.20
C GLN A 129 27.85 -7.38 -4.06
N PHE A 130 27.34 -7.66 -5.26
CA PHE A 130 27.86 -8.76 -6.10
C PHE A 130 28.74 -8.29 -7.27
N GLY A 131 28.56 -7.06 -7.76
CA GLY A 131 29.33 -6.52 -8.89
C GLY A 131 30.82 -6.28 -8.59
N GLU A 132 31.20 -6.18 -7.32
CA GLU A 132 32.62 -6.04 -6.96
C GLU A 132 33.42 -7.35 -7.12
N PHE A 133 32.74 -8.51 -7.09
CA PHE A 133 33.35 -9.84 -7.05
C PHE A 133 33.59 -10.48 -8.42
N ASP A 134 33.02 -9.94 -9.50
CA ASP A 134 33.24 -10.46 -10.85
C ASP A 134 33.95 -9.42 -11.75
N PRO A 135 35.26 -9.61 -12.07
CA PRO A 135 36.01 -8.65 -12.88
C PRO A 135 35.55 -8.59 -14.34
N LYS A 136 34.66 -9.48 -14.80
CA LYS A 136 34.10 -9.46 -16.16
C LYS A 136 32.96 -8.46 -16.34
N GLU A 137 32.35 -7.97 -15.27
CA GLU A 137 31.30 -6.92 -15.32
C GLU A 137 31.87 -5.49 -15.19
N LYS A 138 33.20 -5.34 -15.04
CA LYS A 138 33.89 -4.03 -14.93
C LYS A 138 34.32 -3.42 -16.28
N ALA A 139 33.98 -4.05 -17.41
CA ALA A 139 34.41 -3.67 -18.76
C ALA A 139 33.26 -3.08 -19.60
#